data_AF-A0A537S3R3-F1
#
_entry.id   AF-A0A537S3R3-F1
#
_cell.length_a   1.000
_cell.length_b   1.000
_cell.length_c   1.000
_cell.angle_alpha   90.00
_cell.angle_beta   90.00
_cell.angle_gamma   90.00
#
_symmetry.space_group_name_H-M   'P 1'
#
loop_
_entity.id
_entity.type
_entity.pdbx_description
1 polymer ?
#
loop_
_entity_poly.entity_id
_entity_poly.type
_entity_poly.pdbx_seq_one_letter_code
_entity_poly.pdbx_strand_id
1 'polypeptide(L)' 'MAQFIAAIGLVLVIEGLLFAAFPRAAKRLAASALESPENSLRVAGITSAVFGIVLIWLVRG' A
#
# COMPACT_ATOMS: atom_id res chain seq x y z
N MET A 1 -9.34 -3.39 -19.25
CA MET A 1 -9.09 -2.00 -18.79
C MET A 1 -9.91 -1.61 -17.56
N ALA A 2 -11.23 -1.82 -17.53
CA ALA A 2 -12.06 -1.44 -16.37
C ALA A 2 -11.55 -1.98 -15.01
N GLN A 3 -11.12 -3.24 -14.95
CA GLN A 3 -10.60 -3.85 -13.70
C GLN A 3 -9.31 -3.19 -13.19
N PHE A 4 -8.45 -2.72 -14.09
CA PHE A 4 -7.21 -2.02 -13.71
C PHE A 4 -7.52 -0.62 -13.16
N ILE A 5 -8.42 0.11 -13.83
CA ILE A 5 -8.89 1.42 -13.38
C ILE A 5 -9.57 1.30 -12.00
N ALA A 6 -10.40 0.27 -11.81
CA ALA A 6 -11.04 0.00 -10.52
C ALA A 6 -10.01 -0.30 -9.42
N ALA A 7 -8.96 -1.08 -9.70
CA ALA A 7 -7.90 -1.36 -8.75
C ALA A 7 -7.14 -0.07 -8.34
N ILE A 8 -6.82 0.80 -9.30
CA ILE A 8 -6.22 2.11 -9.01
C ILE A 8 -7.19 2.94 -8.15
N GLY A 9 -8.47 3.00 -8.51
CA GLY A 9 -9.48 3.71 -7.73
C GLY A 9 -9.58 3.22 -6.29
N LEU A 10 -9.52 1.91 -6.08
CA LEU A 10 -9.56 1.31 -4.75
C LEU A 10 -8.34 1.71 -3.91
N VAL A 11 -7.13 1.71 -4.50
CA VAL A 11 -5.92 2.19 -3.81
C VAL A 11 -6.08 3.63 -3.36
N LEU A 12 -6.59 4.52 -4.24
CA LEU A 12 -6.82 5.92 -3.91
C LEU A 12 -7.87 6.10 -2.80
N VAL A 13 -8.94 5.31 -2.80
CA VAL A 13 -9.96 5.34 -1.74
C VAL A 13 -9.35 4.92 -0.39
N ILE A 14 -8.57 3.84 -0.37
CA ILE A 14 -7.93 3.35 0.86
C ILE A 14 -6.93 4.37 1.40
N GLU A 15 -6.04 4.90 0.54
CA GLU A 15 -5.08 5.94 0.90
C GLU A 15 -5.79 7.20 1.41
N GLY A 16 -6.78 7.71 0.68
CA GLY A 16 -7.55 8.89 1.07
C GLY A 16 -8.28 8.71 2.40
N LEU A 17 -8.85 7.52 2.64
CA LEU A 17 -9.52 7.21 3.90
C LEU A 17 -8.53 7.14 5.06
N LEU A 18 -7.32 6.61 4.85
CA LEU A 18 -6.28 6.60 5.88
C LEU A 18 -5.93 8.04 6.30
N PHE A 19 -5.77 8.96 5.33
CA PHE A 19 -5.50 10.37 5.62
C PHE A 19 -6.68 11.08 6.28
N ALA A 20 -7.91 10.81 5.84
CA ALA A 20 -9.12 11.48 6.34
C ALA A 20 -9.55 10.99 7.73
N ALA A 21 -9.59 9.66 7.94
CA ALA A 21 -10.05 9.06 9.18
C ALA A 21 -8.95 8.96 10.25
N PHE A 22 -7.69 8.75 9.85
CA PHE A 22 -6.57 8.52 10.77
C PHE A 22 -5.33 9.39 10.45
N PRO A 23 -5.45 10.72 10.40
CA PRO A 23 -4.36 11.62 9.99
C PRO A 23 -3.11 11.51 10.87
N ARG A 24 -3.26 11.18 12.16
CA ARG A 24 -2.13 10.96 13.08
C ARG A 24 -1.34 9.69 12.73
N ALA A 25 -2.03 8.60 12.38
CA ALA A 25 -1.39 7.36 11.98
C ALA A 25 -0.64 7.55 10.66
N ALA A 26 -1.27 8.21 9.68
CA ALA A 26 -0.65 8.54 8.40
C ALA A 26 0.65 9.35 8.57
N LYS A 27 0.63 10.41 9.38
CA LYS A 27 1.82 11.22 9.69
C LYS A 27 2.92 10.41 10.38
N ARG A 28 2.56 9.54 11.32
CA ARG A 28 3.53 8.68 12.01
C ARG A 28 4.19 7.69 11.06
N LEU A 29 3.42 7.05 10.18
CA LEU A 29 3.94 6.14 9.17
C LEU A 29 4.92 6.84 8.23
N ALA A 30 4.59 8.05 7.78
CA ALA A 30 5.48 8.85 6.95
C ALA A 30 6.80 9.20 7.69
N ALA A 31 6.72 9.61 8.96
CA ALA A 31 7.91 9.89 9.77
C ALA A 31 8.78 8.64 9.96
N SER A 32 8.18 7.49 10.29
CA SER A 32 8.90 6.23 10.42
C SER A 32 9.54 5.78 9.11
N ALA A 33 8.92 6.07 7.96
CA ALA A 33 9.51 5.77 6.65
C ALA A 33 10.76 6.62 6.36
N LEU A 34 10.80 7.87 6.82
CA LEU A 34 11.95 8.76 6.65
C LEU A 34 13.15 8.36 7.52
N GLU A 35 12.89 7.81 8.72
CA GLU A 35 13.94 7.36 9.64
C GLU A 35 14.48 5.95 9.30
N SER A 36 13.77 5.20 8.46
CA SER A 36 14.10 3.83 8.14
C SER A 36 15.17 3.74 7.03
N PRO A 37 16.15 2.82 7.14
CA PRO A 37 17.13 2.61 6.08
C PRO A 37 16.48 2.23 4.74
N GLU A 38 16.99 2.75 3.63
CA GLU A 38 16.44 2.49 2.29
C GLU A 38 16.31 1.00 1.98
N ASN A 39 17.28 0.18 2.40
CA ASN A 39 17.25 -1.25 2.17
C ASN A 39 16.05 -1.93 2.87
N SER A 40 15.69 -1.48 4.07
CA SER A 40 14.53 -1.98 4.79
C SER A 40 13.23 -1.61 4.07
N LEU A 41 13.13 -0.37 3.57
CA LEU A 41 11.99 0.08 2.76
C LEU A 41 11.85 -0.75 1.48
N ARG A 42 12.96 -1.02 0.78
CA ARG A 42 12.97 -1.84 -0.44
C ARG A 42 12.49 -3.25 -0.16
N VAL A 43 13.02 -3.91 0.87
CA VAL A 43 12.61 -5.26 1.24
C VAL A 43 11.12 -5.28 1.61
N ALA A 44 10.65 -4.38 2.48
CA ALA A 44 9.26 -4.31 2.86
C ALA A 44 8.32 -4.08 1.64
N GLY A 45 8.71 -3.18 0.74
CA GLY A 45 7.96 -2.88 -0.49
C GLY A 45 7.89 -4.07 -1.44
N ILE A 46 9.02 -4.74 -1.68
CA ILE A 46 9.07 -5.94 -2.54
C ILE A 46 8.24 -7.07 -1.93
N THR A 47 8.40 -7.34 -0.64
CA THR A 47 7.63 -8.37 0.06
C THR A 47 6.13 -8.07 -0.02
N SER A 48 5.71 -6.84 0.25
CA SER A 48 4.31 -6.39 0.11
C SER A 48 3.78 -6.61 -1.32
N ALA A 49 4.54 -6.22 -2.34
CA ALA A 49 4.14 -6.39 -3.73
C ALA A 49 3.98 -7.86 -4.11
N VAL A 50 4.92 -8.73 -3.71
CA VAL A 50 4.83 -10.18 -3.95
C VAL A 50 3.60 -10.77 -3.25
N PHE A 51 3.35 -10.42 -1.99
CA PHE A 51 2.15 -10.85 -1.28
C PHE A 51 0.87 -10.40 -1.99
N GLY A 52 0.82 -9.15 -2.46
CA GLY A 52 -0.31 -8.63 -3.22
C GLY A 52 -0.57 -9.44 -4.50
N ILE A 53 0.47 -9.79 -5.25
CA ILE A 53 0.35 -10.63 -6.44
C ILE A 53 -0.19 -12.02 -6.08
N VAL A 54 0.35 -12.66 -5.04
CA VAL A 54 -0.11 -13.98 -4.58
C VAL A 54 -1.57 -13.94 -4.16
N LEU A 55 -2.00 -12.91 -3.42
CA LEU A 55 -3.40 -12.74 -3.01
C LEU A 55 -4.32 -12.56 -4.23
N ILE A 56 -3.93 -11.71 -5.18
CA ILE A 56 -4.72 -11.52 -6.41
C ILE A 56 -4.83 -12.83 -7.18
N TRP A 57 -3.74 -13.61 -7.27
CA TRP A 57 -3.74 -14.91 -7.93
C TRP A 57 -4.63 -15.93 -7.22
N LEU A 58 -4.64 -15.98 -5.89
CA LEU A 58 -5.52 -16.87 -5.12
C LEU A 58 -7.00 -16.51 -5.25
N VAL A 59 -7.33 -15.23 -5.28
CA VAL A 59 -8.73 -14.76 -5.39
C VAL A 59 -9.27 -14.91 -6.82
N ARG A 60 -8.41 -14.77 -7.83
CA ARG A 60 -8.75 -14.90 -9.26
C ARG A 60 -8.45 -16.28 -9.86
N GLY A 61 -7.92 -17.20 -9.05
CA GLY A 61 -7.54 -18.55 -9.45
C GLY A 61 -8.71 -19.34 -10.02
#